data_AF-A0A9W8UE72-F1
#
_entry.id   AF-A0A9W8UE72-F1
#
_cell.length_a   1.000
_cell.length_b   1.000
_cell.length_c   1.000
_cell.angle_alpha   90.00
_cell.angle_beta   90.00
_cell.angle_gamma   90.00
#
_symmetry.space_group_name_H-M   'P 1'
#
loop_
_entity.id
_entity.type
_entity.pdbx_description
1 polymer ?
#
loop_
_entity_poly.entity_id
_entity_poly.type
_entity_poly.pdbx_seq_one_letter_code
_entity_poly.pdbx_strand_id
1 'polypeptide(L)'
;MRYSIAITLISLLISGALSSPVHSLPKVHEIVEIPDVWIENTAIRSNGNLLLSTIGGGKLYSLNVAQFPPQPQVIAHFENVNGLFGIAEVG
;
A
#
# COMPACT_ATOMS: atom_id res chain seq x y z
N MET A 1 -59.50 43.29 -9.78
CA MET A 1 -58.53 43.16 -8.68
C MET A 1 -58.01 41.72 -8.75
N ARG A 2 -56.97 41.41 -9.52
CA ARG A 2 -55.51 41.57 -9.27
C ARG A 2 -55.02 40.77 -8.06
N TYR A 3 -54.56 39.54 -8.30
CA TYR A 3 -53.41 38.88 -7.65
C TYR A 3 -52.90 37.81 -8.64
N SER A 4 -52.23 38.21 -9.72
CA SER A 4 -50.76 38.28 -9.86
C SER A 4 -50.05 36.96 -9.56
N ILE A 5 -49.74 36.27 -10.66
CA ILE A 5 -48.77 35.19 -10.83
C ILE A 5 -47.40 35.68 -10.33
N ALA A 6 -46.92 35.13 -9.22
CA ALA A 6 -45.57 35.27 -8.70
C ALA A 6 -45.47 34.20 -7.58
N ILE A 7 -44.59 33.20 -7.55
CA ILE A 7 -43.15 33.16 -7.81
C ILE A 7 -42.80 31.68 -8.05
N THR A 8 -42.54 31.27 -9.29
CA THR A 8 -41.80 30.05 -9.61
C THR A 8 -40.41 30.46 -10.08
N LEU A 9 -39.48 30.78 -9.17
CA LEU A 9 -38.04 30.85 -9.50
C LEU A 9 -37.12 31.00 -8.26
N ILE A 10 -37.21 30.14 -7.25
CA ILE A 10 -36.16 30.07 -6.21
C ILE A 10 -35.84 28.61 -5.87
N SER A 11 -35.52 27.80 -6.88
CA SER A 11 -35.01 26.44 -6.67
C SER A 11 -33.71 26.16 -7.41
N LEU A 12 -33.08 27.16 -8.02
CA LEU A 12 -31.90 26.98 -8.89
C LEU A 12 -30.63 27.68 -8.37
N LEU A 13 -30.36 27.64 -7.06
CA LEU A 13 -29.11 28.18 -6.50
C LEU A 13 -28.38 27.25 -5.51
N ILE A 14 -28.77 25.99 -5.36
CA ILE A 14 -28.08 25.06 -4.44
C ILE A 14 -27.71 23.73 -5.09
N SER A 15 -27.39 23.73 -6.39
CA SER A 15 -26.70 22.58 -7.03
C SER A 15 -25.19 22.75 -7.09
N GLY A 16 -24.65 23.80 -6.48
CA GLY A 16 -23.21 24.11 -6.45
C GLY A 16 -22.48 23.54 -5.25
N ALA A 17 -22.90 22.39 -4.68
CA ALA A 17 -22.03 21.65 -3.78
C ALA A 17 -20.88 21.10 -4.62
N LEU A 18 -19.79 21.88 -4.69
CA LEU A 18 -18.52 21.50 -5.24
C LEU A 18 -18.17 20.10 -4.70
N SER A 19 -18.26 19.07 -5.53
CA SER A 19 -17.62 17.80 -5.25
C SER A 19 -16.13 18.05 -5.40
N SER A 20 -15.50 18.58 -4.35
CA SER A 20 -14.05 18.54 -4.25
C SER A 20 -13.67 17.06 -4.32
N PRO A 21 -12.81 16.63 -5.26
CA PRO A 21 -12.26 15.30 -5.16
C PRO A 21 -11.55 15.25 -3.80
N VAL A 22 -12.05 14.44 -2.88
CA VAL A 22 -11.30 14.08 -1.68
C VAL A 22 -10.16 13.22 -2.18
N HIS A 23 -9.09 13.86 -2.62
CA HIS A 23 -7.80 13.22 -2.74
C HIS A 23 -7.32 12.96 -1.32
N SER A 24 -7.84 11.90 -0.70
CA SER A 24 -7.27 11.39 0.54
C SER A 24 -5.81 11.08 0.24
N LEU A 25 -4.89 11.73 0.95
CA LEU A 25 -3.48 11.38 0.82
C LEU A 25 -3.32 9.87 1.04
N PRO A 26 -2.42 9.21 0.30
CA PRO A 26 -2.10 7.81 0.53
C PRO A 26 -1.78 7.63 2.02
N LYS A 27 -2.53 6.74 2.68
CA LYS A 27 -2.22 6.38 4.06
C LYS A 27 -1.05 5.39 4.03
N VAL A 28 0.15 5.91 4.25
CA VAL A 28 1.35 5.09 4.39
C VAL A 28 1.37 4.50 5.79
N HIS A 29 1.62 3.20 5.88
CA HIS A 29 1.81 2.49 7.15
C HIS A 29 3.10 1.68 7.05
N GLU A 30 4.04 1.97 7.94
CA GLU A 30 5.24 1.15 8.10
C GLU A 30 4.84 -0.18 8.74
N ILE A 31 5.21 -1.29 8.09
CA ILE A 31 4.98 -2.64 8.63
C ILE A 31 6.15 -3.01 9.53
N VAL A 32 7.38 -2.91 9.03
CA VAL A 32 8.60 -3.27 9.77
C VAL A 32 9.81 -2.58 9.19
N GLU A 33 10.74 -2.20 10.06
CA GLU A 33 12.11 -1.84 9.72
C GLU A 33 13.04 -3.03 10.01
N ILE A 34 13.93 -3.36 9.08
CA ILE A 34 14.97 -4.37 9.28
C ILE A 34 16.32 -3.63 9.28
N PRO A 35 16.97 -3.44 10.44
CA PRO A 35 18.22 -2.69 10.52
C PRO A 35 19.30 -3.26 9.61
N ASP A 36 20.05 -2.38 8.96
CA ASP A 36 21.20 -2.71 8.07
C ASP A 36 20.86 -3.66 6.91
N VAL A 37 19.59 -3.76 6.53
CA VAL A 37 19.12 -4.61 5.43
C VAL A 37 18.50 -3.76 4.34
N TRP A 38 19.09 -3.83 3.14
CA TRP A 38 18.50 -3.26 1.94
C TRP A 38 17.55 -4.27 1.31
N ILE A 39 16.24 -4.04 1.42
CA ILE A 39 15.21 -4.80 0.70
C ILE A 39 15.22 -4.36 -0.77
N GLU A 40 15.43 -5.32 -1.67
CA GLU A 40 15.48 -5.09 -3.12
C GLU A 40 14.11 -5.25 -3.76
N ASN A 41 13.39 -6.32 -3.43
CA ASN A 41 12.08 -6.61 -3.99
C ASN A 41 11.18 -7.33 -2.97
N THR A 42 9.87 -7.26 -3.20
CA THR A 42 8.84 -7.82 -2.34
C THR A 42 7.84 -8.60 -3.18
N ALA A 43 7.52 -9.83 -2.77
CA ALA A 43 6.46 -10.63 -3.34
C ALA A 43 5.50 -11.14 -2.26
N ILE A 44 4.22 -11.31 -2.59
CA ILE A 44 3.21 -11.87 -1.69
C ILE A 44 3.07 -13.36 -2.01
N ARG A 45 3.21 -14.21 -1.00
CA ARG A 45 2.93 -15.65 -1.13
C ARG A 45 1.43 -15.91 -1.01
N SER A 46 0.97 -17.04 -1.53
CA SER A 46 -0.42 -17.49 -1.39
C SER A 46 -0.93 -17.62 0.05
N ASN A 47 -0.03 -17.77 1.03
CA ASN A 47 -0.35 -17.78 2.45
C ASN A 47 -0.44 -16.38 3.09
N GLY A 48 -0.29 -15.31 2.31
CA GLY A 48 -0.35 -13.92 2.77
C GLY A 48 0.96 -13.37 3.34
N ASN A 49 2.01 -14.19 3.50
CA ASN A 49 3.31 -13.69 3.92
C ASN A 49 4.01 -12.94 2.78
N LEU A 50 4.78 -11.91 3.14
CA LEU A 50 5.73 -11.30 2.22
C LEU A 50 6.99 -12.17 2.11
N LEU A 51 7.58 -12.17 0.93
CA LEU A 51 8.95 -12.54 0.64
C LEU A 51 9.75 -11.29 0.32
N LEU A 52 10.89 -11.10 0.95
CA LEU A 52 11.74 -9.92 0.78
C LEU A 52 13.14 -10.36 0.35
N SER A 53 13.53 -10.05 -0.89
CA SER A 53 14.90 -10.24 -1.39
C SER A 53 15.79 -9.09 -0.91
N THR A 54 17.09 -9.35 -0.72
CA THR A 54 18.02 -8.32 -0.23
C THR A 54 19.26 -8.16 -1.09
N ILE A 55 19.79 -6.93 -1.11
CA ILE A 55 21.15 -6.63 -1.60
C ILE A 55 22.15 -6.70 -0.42
N GLY A 56 23.40 -7.06 -0.72
CA GLY A 56 24.53 -7.07 0.22
C GLY A 56 24.67 -8.34 1.06
N GLY A 57 23.57 -9.04 1.35
CA GLY A 57 23.58 -10.20 2.24
C GLY A 57 23.09 -11.52 1.63
N GLY A 58 22.59 -11.54 0.39
CA GLY A 58 22.07 -12.77 -0.22
C GLY A 58 20.97 -13.46 0.61
N LYS A 59 20.20 -12.71 1.41
CA LYS A 59 19.16 -13.26 2.30
C LYS A 59 17.78 -13.12 1.67
N LEU A 60 16.93 -14.11 1.92
CA LEU A 60 15.50 -14.06 1.64
C LEU A 60 14.74 -14.10 2.96
N TYR A 61 13.97 -13.07 3.23
CA TYR A 61 13.13 -13.01 4.43
C TYR A 61 11.69 -13.43 4.12
N SER A 62 11.01 -14.01 5.10
CA SER A 62 9.55 -14.10 5.14
C SER A 62 9.00 -13.26 6.28
N LEU A 63 7.89 -12.58 6.03
CA LEU A 63 7.21 -11.74 7.02
C LEU A 63 5.70 -12.03 7.01
N ASN A 64 5.15 -12.40 8.16
CA ASN A 64 3.71 -12.40 8.38
C ASN A 64 3.25 -11.00 8.77
N VAL A 65 2.50 -10.32 7.90
CA VAL A 65 2.03 -8.95 8.12
C VAL A 65 0.89 -8.84 9.13
N ALA A 66 0.24 -9.96 9.47
CA ALA A 66 -0.82 -10.01 10.48
C ALA A 66 -0.28 -10.25 11.90
N GLN A 67 1.00 -10.60 12.05
CA GLN A 67 1.63 -10.81 13.35
C GLN A 67 2.00 -9.46 14.00
N PHE A 68 1.73 -9.32 15.31
CA PHE A 68 2.16 -8.17 16.11
C PHE A 68 2.92 -8.62 17.38
N PRO A 69 4.17 -8.17 17.60
CA PRO A 69 4.97 -7.34 16.70
C PRO A 69 5.38 -8.10 15.43
N PRO A 70 5.53 -7.42 14.28
CA PRO A 70 6.05 -8.03 13.04
C PRO A 70 7.43 -8.63 13.28
N GLN A 71 7.63 -9.88 12.82
CA GLN A 71 8.91 -10.59 12.96
C GLN A 71 9.36 -11.12 11.59
N PRO A 72 10.27 -10.41 10.91
CA PRO A 72 10.92 -10.91 9.71
C PRO A 72 11.82 -12.10 10.06
N GLN A 73 11.72 -13.18 9.29
CA GLN A 73 12.53 -14.38 9.47
C GLN A 73 13.35 -14.65 8.22
N VAL A 74 14.66 -14.90 8.36
CA VAL A 74 15.48 -15.39 7.25
C VAL A 74 15.05 -16.82 6.96
N ILE A 75 14.52 -17.07 5.76
CA ILE A 75 14.09 -18.40 5.33
C ILE A 75 15.08 -19.04 4.35
N ALA A 76 15.97 -18.25 3.75
CA ALA A 76 17.08 -18.72 2.97
C ALA A 76 18.25 -17.72 3.00
N HIS A 77 19.46 -18.24 2.92
CA HIS A 77 20.68 -17.47 2.75
C HIS A 77 21.49 -18.13 1.64
N PHE A 78 21.80 -17.36 0.61
CA PHE A 78 22.57 -17.79 -0.55
C PHE A 78 24.00 -17.28 -0.35
N GLU A 79 24.94 -18.21 -0.17
CA GLU A 79 26.34 -17.85 0.07
C GLU A 79 27.02 -17.37 -1.23
N ASN A 80 28.06 -16.55 -1.08
CA ASN A 80 28.90 -16.06 -2.18
C ASN A 80 28.15 -15.26 -3.27
N VAL A 81 27.04 -14.61 -2.91
CA VAL A 81 26.32 -13.68 -3.80
C VAL A 81 26.24 -12.29 -3.17
N ASN A 82 26.21 -11.26 -4.01
CA ASN A 82 26.14 -9.86 -3.58
C ASN A 82 24.69 -9.34 -3.43
N GLY A 83 23.70 -10.15 -3.78
CA GLY A 83 22.29 -9.78 -3.70
C GLY A 83 21.39 -10.79 -4.41
N LEU A 84 20.12 -10.76 -4.06
CA LEU A 84 19.04 -11.46 -4.75
C LEU A 84 18.24 -10.40 -5.50
N PHE A 85 18.12 -10.55 -6.82
CA PHE A 85 17.46 -9.58 -7.69
C PHE A 85 16.25 -10.18 -8.37
N GLY A 86 15.11 -9.48 -8.27
CA GLY A 86 13.87 -9.94 -8.87
C GLY A 86 13.25 -11.13 -8.13
N ILE A 87 11.92 -11.18 -8.13
CA ILE A 87 11.15 -12.32 -7.66
C ILE A 87 10.04 -12.55 -8.69
N ALA A 88 9.87 -13.80 -9.10
CA ALA A 88 8.79 -14.22 -9.99
C ALA A 88 8.05 -15.42 -9.40
N GLU A 89 6.73 -15.41 -9.57
CA GLU A 89 5.89 -16.58 -9.28
C GLU A 89 5.99 -17.58 -10.44
N VAL A 90 6.03 -18.87 -10.12
CA VAL A 90 5.96 -19.96 -11.11
C VAL A 90 4.56 -20.56 -11.04
N GLY A 91 3.84 -20.52 -12.15
CA GLY A 91 2.49 -21.09 -12.32
C GLY A 91 2.49 -22.49 -12.90
#